data_AF-A0A497T8F4-F1
#
_entry.id   AF-A0A497T8F4-F1
#
_cell.length_a   1.000
_cell.length_b   1.000
_cell.length_c   1.000
_cell.angle_alpha   90.00
_cell.angle_beta   90.00
_cell.angle_gamma   90.00
#
_symmetry.space_group_name_H-M   'P 1'
#
loop_
_entity.id
_entity.type
_entity.pdbx_description
1 polymer ?
#
loop_
_entity_poly.entity_id
_entity_poly.type
_entity_poly.pdbx_seq_one_letter_code
_entity_poly.pdbx_strand_id
1 'polypeptide(L)'
;MFKIESREIIAVRGPRHCGKTTLLLRIKEILKNRGVEEECIHYVNFEDDLTKLKFEETPKEFIEFHILSKRKQYFLMDEVQYVKDIGKKLKLIFDSFENVKLIITDSSSFNMINLGAYLVGRGF
;
A
#
# COMPACT_ATOMS: atom_id res chain seq x y z
N MET A 1 -7.92 4.27 19.30
CA MET A 1 -6.68 3.50 19.03
C MET A 1 -6.91 2.66 17.78
N PHE A 2 -6.28 3.02 16.65
CA PHE A 2 -6.50 2.35 15.36
C PHE A 2 -5.97 0.92 15.37
N LYS A 3 -6.75 -0.05 14.88
CA LYS A 3 -6.28 -1.42 14.66
C LYS A 3 -5.67 -1.51 13.26
N ILE A 4 -4.35 -1.37 13.15
CA ILE A 4 -3.58 -1.70 11.92
C ILE A 4 -3.71 -3.20 11.56
N GLU A 5 -4.27 -4.00 12.47
CA GLU A 5 -4.43 -5.45 12.35
C GLU A 5 -5.64 -5.89 11.53
N SER A 6 -6.64 -5.05 11.32
CA SER A 6 -7.82 -5.33 10.48
C SER A 6 -7.44 -5.65 9.03
N ARG A 7 -8.18 -6.60 8.44
CA ARG A 7 -8.08 -6.94 7.01
C ARG A 7 -8.81 -5.87 6.19
N GLU A 8 -8.13 -4.76 5.96
CA GLU A 8 -8.57 -3.61 5.16
C GLU A 8 -7.40 -2.99 4.39
N ILE A 9 -7.70 -2.27 3.33
CA ILE A 9 -6.73 -1.48 2.57
C ILE A 9 -6.75 -0.06 3.13
N ILE A 10 -5.63 0.42 3.67
CA ILE A 10 -5.58 1.79 4.20
C ILE A 10 -5.18 2.73 3.06
N ALA A 11 -6.02 3.71 2.74
CA ALA A 11 -5.73 4.72 1.73
C ALA A 11 -5.47 6.09 2.35
N VAL A 12 -4.30 6.66 2.04
CA VAL A 12 -3.92 8.04 2.36
C VAL A 12 -4.13 8.89 1.11
N ARG A 13 -5.08 9.83 1.16
CA ARG A 13 -5.41 10.68 0.03
C ARG A 13 -5.04 12.13 0.29
N GLY A 14 -4.53 12.79 -0.73
CA GLY A 14 -4.23 14.21 -0.68
C GLY A 14 -3.49 14.69 -1.93
N PRO A 15 -3.43 16.01 -2.14
CA PRO A 15 -2.73 16.58 -3.29
C PRO A 15 -1.27 16.15 -3.35
N ARG A 16 -0.63 16.30 -4.51
CA ARG A 16 0.82 16.08 -4.62
C ARG A 16 1.57 17.02 -3.67
N HIS A 17 2.70 16.55 -3.15
CA HIS A 17 3.55 17.26 -2.20
C HIS A 17 2.93 17.59 -0.83
N CYS A 18 1.83 16.93 -0.41
CA CYS A 18 1.27 17.10 0.93
C CYS A 18 1.88 16.16 2.01
N GLY A 19 3.04 15.55 1.72
CA GLY A 19 3.74 14.67 2.67
C GLY A 19 3.25 13.22 2.75
N LYS A 20 2.53 12.72 1.74
CA LYS A 20 2.05 11.31 1.70
C LYS A 20 3.19 10.29 1.71
N THR A 21 4.19 10.50 0.87
CA THR A 21 5.44 9.71 0.84
C THR A 21 6.11 9.72 2.22
N THR A 22 6.24 10.90 2.83
CA THR A 22 6.81 11.05 4.18
C THR A 22 6.00 10.28 5.22
N LEU A 23 4.66 10.26 5.10
CA LEU A 23 3.80 9.47 5.98
C LEU A 23 4.04 7.97 5.80
N LEU A 24 4.15 7.46 4.57
CA LEU A 24 4.48 6.05 4.34
C LEU A 24 5.84 5.67 4.96
N LEU A 25 6.87 6.50 4.75
CA LEU A 25 8.19 6.29 5.36
C LEU A 25 8.10 6.30 6.89
N ARG A 26 7.27 7.16 7.48
CA ARG A 26 7.07 7.17 8.93
C ARG A 26 6.30 5.94 9.43
N ILE A 27 5.33 5.43 8.66
CA ILE A 27 4.66 4.17 8.94
C ILE A 27 5.65 3.01 8.91
N LYS A 28 6.57 2.97 7.93
CA LYS A 28 7.67 1.99 7.88
C LYS A 28 8.47 2.00 9.18
N GLU A 29 8.92 3.17 9.64
CA GLU A 29 9.67 3.28 10.90
C GLU A 29 8.84 2.85 12.13
N ILE A 30 7.54 3.17 12.17
CA ILE A 30 6.65 2.72 13.24
C ILE A 30 6.54 1.18 13.25
N LEU A 31 6.43 0.53 12.09
CA LEU A 31 6.36 -0.93 11.99
C LEU A 31 7.66 -1.57 12.49
N LYS A 32 8.82 -1.03 12.10
CA LYS A 32 10.12 -1.49 12.59
C LYS A 32 10.26 -1.35 14.10
N ASN A 33 9.87 -0.20 14.66
CA ASN A 33 9.89 0.04 16.10
C ASN A 33 8.93 -0.88 16.88
N ARG A 34 7.93 -1.46 16.21
CA ARG A 34 7.02 -2.47 16.78
C ARG A 34 7.53 -3.91 16.63
N GLY A 35 8.74 -4.10 16.12
CA GLY A 35 9.35 -5.42 15.94
C GLY A 35 8.94 -6.15 14.66
N VAL A 36 8.35 -5.45 13.67
CA VAL A 36 8.15 -6.04 12.34
C VAL A 36 9.51 -6.15 11.65
N GLU A 37 9.86 -7.34 11.18
CA GLU A 37 11.10 -7.60 10.46
C GLU A 37 11.14 -6.83 9.13
N GLU A 38 12.30 -6.31 8.75
CA GLU A 38 12.46 -5.48 7.54
C GLU A 38 12.01 -6.23 6.28
N GLU A 39 12.26 -7.54 6.21
CA GLU A 39 11.81 -8.41 5.12
C GLU A 39 10.28 -8.51 4.98
N CYS A 40 9.53 -8.11 6.01
CA CYS A 40 8.07 -8.06 5.99
C CYS A 40 7.52 -6.68 5.60
N ILE A 41 8.37 -5.70 5.27
CA ILE A 41 7.97 -4.32 4.95
C ILE A 41 8.46 -3.93 3.56
N HIS A 42 7.53 -3.82 2.63
CA HIS A 42 7.79 -3.56 1.22
C HIS A 42 7.36 -2.15 0.87
N TYR A 43 8.29 -1.32 0.42
CA TYR A 43 7.97 0.00 -0.12
C TYR A 43 8.03 -0.04 -1.64
N VAL A 44 6.96 0.42 -2.29
CA VAL A 44 6.80 0.39 -3.75
C VAL A 44 6.39 1.77 -4.21
N ASN A 45 7.12 2.37 -5.14
CA ASN A 45 6.77 3.65 -5.75
C ASN A 45 6.37 3.44 -7.21
N PHE A 46 5.14 3.82 -7.58
CA PHE A 46 4.62 3.66 -8.94
C PHE A 46 4.93 4.81 -9.90
N GLU A 47 5.72 5.80 -9.46
CA GLU A 47 6.39 6.73 -10.38
C GLU A 47 7.55 6.08 -11.15
N ASP A 48 8.10 4.97 -10.65
CA ASP A 48 9.06 4.17 -11.40
C ASP A 48 8.35 3.35 -12.50
N ASP A 49 8.63 3.66 -13.76
CA ASP A 49 7.94 3.07 -14.92
C ASP A 49 8.10 1.55 -14.99
N LEU A 50 9.28 1.02 -14.64
CA LEU A 50 9.54 -0.42 -14.68
C LEU A 50 8.75 -1.16 -13.60
N THR A 51 8.71 -0.62 -12.39
CA THR A 51 7.92 -1.15 -11.26
C THR A 51 6.43 -1.12 -11.60
N LYS A 52 5.95 0.02 -12.13
CA LYS A 52 4.57 0.16 -12.59
C LYS A 52 4.22 -0.86 -13.65
N LEU A 53 5.04 -1.01 -14.69
CA LEU A 53 4.79 -1.97 -15.77
C LEU A 53 4.70 -3.41 -15.26
N LYS A 54 5.66 -3.83 -14.43
CA LYS A 54 5.67 -5.18 -13.84
C LYS A 54 4.42 -5.44 -13.01
N PHE A 55 4.05 -4.50 -12.14
CA PHE A 55 2.83 -4.63 -11.34
C PHE A 55 1.55 -4.60 -12.20
N GLU A 56 1.55 -3.82 -13.29
CA GLU A 56 0.41 -3.76 -14.20
C GLU A 56 0.17 -5.08 -14.93
N GLU A 57 1.24 -5.75 -15.37
CA GLU A 57 1.18 -6.99 -16.12
C GLU A 57 0.89 -8.20 -15.22
N THR A 58 1.58 -8.28 -14.06
CA THR A 58 1.56 -9.47 -13.20
C THR A 58 1.43 -9.10 -11.71
N PRO A 59 0.28 -8.53 -11.28
CA PRO A 59 0.13 -8.00 -9.93
C PRO A 59 0.23 -9.06 -8.82
N LYS A 60 -0.13 -10.32 -9.08
CA LYS A 60 -0.03 -11.39 -8.08
C LYS A 60 1.41 -11.85 -7.93
N GLU A 61 2.06 -12.13 -9.05
CA GLU A 61 3.44 -12.57 -9.12
C GLU A 61 4.37 -11.49 -8.55
N PHE A 62 4.06 -10.22 -8.81
CA PHE A 62 4.75 -9.09 -8.18
C PHE A 62 4.70 -9.20 -6.66
N ILE A 63 3.52 -9.43 -6.07
CA ILE A 63 3.38 -9.58 -4.61
C ILE A 63 4.08 -10.83 -4.12
N GLU A 64 3.85 -12.00 -4.75
CA GLU A 64 4.45 -13.28 -4.36
C GLU A 64 5.97 -13.24 -4.34
N PHE A 65 6.59 -12.56 -5.31
CA PHE A 65 8.04 -12.38 -5.37
C PHE A 65 8.61 -11.72 -4.12
N HIS A 66 7.83 -10.85 -3.46
CA HIS A 66 8.23 -10.15 -2.24
C HIS A 66 7.87 -10.91 -0.95
N ILE A 67 7.02 -11.94 -1.01
CA ILE A 67 6.62 -12.71 0.18
C ILE A 67 7.66 -13.79 0.47
N LEU A 68 8.55 -13.51 1.43
CA LEU A 68 9.60 -14.46 1.85
C LEU A 68 9.16 -15.38 3.00
N SER A 69 8.01 -15.10 3.64
CA SER A 69 7.52 -15.90 4.75
C SER A 69 6.00 -15.81 4.92
N LYS A 70 5.42 -16.75 5.68
CA LYS A 70 3.98 -16.76 6.04
C LYS A 70 3.58 -15.64 7.02
N ARG A 71 4.54 -14.83 7.49
CA ARG A 71 4.26 -13.70 8.38
C ARG A 71 3.45 -12.64 7.66
N LYS A 72 2.90 -11.70 8.43
CA LYS A 72 2.15 -10.57 7.89
C LYS A 72 3.10 -9.64 7.12
N GLN A 73 2.76 -9.38 5.87
CA GLN A 73 3.52 -8.59 4.91
C GLN A 73 2.86 -7.23 4.75
N TYR A 74 3.62 -6.14 4.88
CA TYR A 74 3.12 -4.77 4.76
C TYR A 74 3.63 -4.17 3.46
N PHE A 75 2.72 -3.87 2.53
CA PHE A 75 3.05 -3.17 1.29
C PHE A 75 2.62 -1.71 1.39
N LEU A 76 3.62 -0.84 1.44
CA LEU A 76 3.51 0.61 1.43
C LEU A 76 3.66 1.08 -0.02
N MET A 77 2.53 1.31 -0.68
CA MET A 77 2.48 1.60 -2.12
C MET A 77 2.21 3.08 -2.36
N ASP A 78 3.18 3.78 -2.92
CA ASP A 78 3.11 5.21 -3.20
C ASP A 78 2.59 5.49 -4.61
N GLU A 79 1.74 6.51 -4.73
CA GLU A 79 1.18 7.04 -5.97
C GLU A 79 0.50 5.97 -6.86
N VAL A 80 -0.34 5.13 -6.25
CA VAL A 80 -0.96 3.97 -6.91
C VAL A 80 -1.88 4.32 -8.09
N GLN A 81 -2.32 5.57 -8.18
CA GLN A 81 -3.17 6.05 -9.27
C GLN A 81 -2.49 6.14 -10.63
N TYR A 82 -1.16 6.03 -10.68
CA TYR A 82 -0.45 5.86 -11.96
C TYR A 82 -0.67 4.47 -12.57
N VAL A 83 -1.06 3.47 -11.77
CA VAL A 83 -1.31 2.11 -12.23
C VAL A 83 -2.71 2.02 -12.86
N LYS A 84 -2.79 1.48 -14.08
CA LYS A 84 -4.06 1.20 -14.77
C LYS A 84 -4.87 0.12 -14.05
N ASP A 85 -6.19 0.27 -14.03
CA ASP A 85 -7.12 -0.68 -13.36
C ASP A 85 -6.74 -1.00 -11.91
N ILE A 86 -6.02 -0.09 -11.25
CA ILE A 86 -5.44 -0.30 -9.91
C ILE A 86 -6.46 -0.79 -8.90
N GLY A 87 -7.71 -0.33 -8.98
CA GLY A 87 -8.76 -0.82 -8.11
C GLY A 87 -8.99 -2.33 -8.22
N LYS A 88 -9.11 -2.86 -9.43
CA LYS A 88 -9.28 -4.31 -9.66
C LYS A 88 -8.05 -5.08 -9.17
N LYS A 89 -6.85 -4.52 -9.36
CA LYS A 89 -5.58 -5.12 -8.94
C LYS A 89 -5.44 -5.17 -7.41
N LEU A 90 -5.75 -4.08 -6.71
CA LEU A 90 -5.75 -4.06 -5.25
C LEU A 90 -6.76 -5.05 -4.66
N LYS A 91 -7.97 -5.13 -5.25
CA LYS A 91 -8.97 -6.13 -4.87
C LYS A 91 -8.46 -7.55 -5.10
N LEU A 92 -7.86 -7.82 -6.27
CA LEU A 92 -7.27 -9.12 -6.58
C LEU A 92 -6.23 -9.55 -5.55
N ILE A 93 -5.33 -8.64 -5.15
CA ILE A 93 -4.30 -8.89 -4.14
C ILE A 93 -4.94 -9.15 -2.77
N PHE A 94 -5.88 -8.29 -2.36
CA PHE A 94 -6.59 -8.42 -1.09
C PHE A 94 -7.35 -9.76 -0.94
N ASP A 95 -7.97 -10.20 -2.03
CA ASP A 95 -8.71 -11.47 -2.08
C ASP A 95 -7.75 -12.68 -2.13
N SER A 96 -6.55 -12.53 -2.72
CA SER A 96 -5.60 -13.62 -2.92
C SER A 96 -4.64 -13.86 -1.74
N PHE A 97 -4.32 -12.82 -0.96
CA PHE A 97 -3.28 -12.90 0.08
C PHE A 97 -3.81 -12.46 1.45
N GLU A 98 -4.10 -13.42 2.32
CA GLU A 98 -4.64 -13.14 3.65
C GLU A 98 -3.62 -12.49 4.60
N ASN A 99 -2.34 -12.75 4.39
CA ASN A 99 -1.24 -12.21 5.19
C ASN A 99 -0.73 -10.86 4.68
N VAL A 100 -1.36 -10.26 3.66
CA VAL A 100 -0.93 -8.98 3.10
C VAL A 100 -1.76 -7.81 3.64
N LYS A 101 -1.08 -6.79 4.15
CA LYS A 101 -1.65 -5.49 4.52
C LYS A 101 -1.23 -4.45 3.49
N LEU A 102 -2.21 -3.82 2.85
CA LEU A 102 -2.00 -2.77 1.85
C LEU A 102 -2.17 -1.40 2.50
N ILE A 103 -1.19 -0.53 2.34
CA ILE A 103 -1.24 0.88 2.74
C ILE A 103 -0.81 1.68 1.52
N ILE A 104 -1.74 2.46 0.97
CA ILE A 104 -1.60 3.09 -0.35
C ILE A 104 -1.69 4.60 -0.24
N THR A 105 -1.04 5.33 -1.14
CA THR A 105 -1.27 6.77 -1.34
C THR A 105 -1.87 7.05 -2.71
N ASP A 106 -2.70 8.10 -2.78
CA ASP A 106 -3.29 8.59 -4.04
C ASP A 106 -3.33 10.13 -4.08
N SER A 107 -3.16 10.70 -5.28
CA SER A 107 -3.22 12.14 -5.53
C SER A 107 -4.63 12.70 -5.78
N SER A 108 -5.67 12.12 -5.19
CA SER A 108 -7.07 12.62 -5.13
C SER A 108 -7.99 12.31 -6.33
N SER A 109 -7.67 11.35 -7.20
CA SER A 109 -8.50 10.99 -8.36
C SER A 109 -8.96 9.52 -8.41
N PHE A 110 -8.72 8.74 -7.35
CA PHE A 110 -9.08 7.32 -7.38
C PHE A 110 -10.61 7.09 -7.28
N ASN A 111 -11.21 6.66 -8.39
CA ASN A 111 -12.60 6.21 -8.43
C ASN A 111 -12.82 5.06 -7.42
N MET A 112 -13.73 5.33 -6.49
CA MET A 112 -14.06 4.57 -5.29
C MET A 112 -13.96 3.03 -5.43
N ILE A 113 -12.98 2.45 -4.75
CA ILE A 113 -13.11 1.10 -4.21
C ILE A 113 -13.25 1.23 -2.71
N ASN A 114 -14.44 0.90 -2.21
CA ASN A 114 -14.78 0.98 -0.81
C ASN A 114 -14.18 -0.25 -0.10
N LEU A 115 -12.91 -0.19 0.28
CA LEU A 115 -12.16 -1.27 0.95
C LEU A 115 -11.50 -0.77 2.25
N GLY A 116 -12.29 -0.13 3.12
CA GLY A 116 -11.95 0.15 4.52
C GLY A 116 -11.04 1.36 4.77
N ALA A 117 -11.25 1.98 5.93
CA ALA A 117 -10.62 3.18 6.53
C ALA A 117 -9.93 4.21 5.60
N TYR A 118 -10.64 5.31 5.30
CA TYR A 118 -10.05 6.54 4.78
C TYR A 118 -9.33 7.31 5.89
N LEU A 119 -8.05 7.62 5.70
CA LEU A 119 -7.32 8.62 6.49
C LEU A 119 -7.13 9.86 5.62
N VAL A 120 -8.05 10.81 5.75
CA VAL A 120 -7.82 12.19 5.28
C VAL A 120 -6.99 12.86 6.35
N GLY A 121 -5.85 13.42 5.95
CA GLY A 121 -4.95 14.17 6.84
C GLY A 121 -5.74 15.21 7.65
N ARG A 122 -6.02 14.90 8.91
CA ARG A 122 -6.45 15.86 9.91
C ARG A 122 -5.29 16.09 10.86
N GLY A 123 -4.80 17.32 10.89
CA GLY A 123 -3.87 17.85 11.88
C GLY A 123 -2.48 18.14 11.32
N PHE A 124 -2.29 19.34 10.77
CA PHE A 124 -2.15 20.54 11.61
C PHE A 124 -3.29 21.50 11.29
#